data_AF-A0A9Q0HD61-F1
#
_entry.id   AF-A0A9Q0HD61-F1
#
_cell.length_a   1.000
_cell.length_b   1.000
_cell.length_c   1.000
_cell.angle_alpha   90.00
_cell.angle_beta   90.00
_cell.angle_gamma   90.00
#
_symmetry.space_group_name_H-M   'P 1'
#
loop_
_entity.id
_entity.type
_entity.pdbx_description
1 polymer ?
#
loop_
_entity_poly.entity_id
_entity_poly.type
_entity_poly.pdbx_seq_one_letter_code
_entity_poly.pdbx_strand_id
1 'polypeptide(L)'
;MAIPSEQITSICAHCDRAIPAPNIDLHYAHCSRNLQKCKVCGDMVPKRHAEEHYLNTHAPVACSLCSETVDREILAVHRGENCPQRIVTCEYCEFPLPAVDLFKHQEVCGNRTELCHHCSRYVRLRERHDHESRCPSSPDIAAGPSRDTSPSASEREEGAHRRQPHDISRKRLFFTIAITGIAVLLGSFFFQRKAENHSLQ
;
A
#
# COMPACT_ATOMS: atom_id res chain seq x y z
N MET A 1 34.23 -53.43 -17.59
CA MET A 1 33.62 -52.54 -16.58
C MET A 1 34.59 -51.41 -16.34
N ALA A 2 34.23 -50.16 -16.68
CA ALA A 2 35.08 -49.01 -16.46
C ALA A 2 34.88 -48.53 -15.01
N ILE A 3 35.94 -48.59 -14.20
CA ILE A 3 35.95 -48.05 -12.84
C ILE A 3 35.89 -46.52 -12.98
N PRO A 4 34.93 -45.83 -12.33
CA PRO A 4 34.94 -44.38 -12.27
C PRO A 4 36.18 -43.96 -11.49
N SER A 5 37.15 -43.37 -12.17
CA SER A 5 38.30 -42.75 -11.52
C SER A 5 37.79 -41.61 -10.64
N GLU A 6 37.80 -41.83 -9.32
CA GLU A 6 37.51 -40.81 -8.32
C GLU A 6 38.45 -39.62 -8.55
N GLN A 7 37.89 -38.49 -8.96
CA GLN A 7 38.67 -37.29 -9.16
C GLN A 7 39.02 -36.72 -7.79
N ILE A 8 40.30 -36.86 -7.40
CA ILE A 8 40.82 -36.26 -6.17
C ILE A 8 40.60 -34.74 -6.27
N THR A 9 39.85 -34.17 -5.33
CA THR A 9 39.59 -32.72 -5.24
C THR A 9 40.26 -32.12 -4.01
N SER A 10 40.74 -30.89 -4.12
CA SER A 10 41.24 -30.06 -3.02
C SER A 10 40.41 -28.78 -2.89
N ILE A 11 40.30 -28.23 -1.67
CA ILE A 11 39.54 -27.01 -1.41
C ILE A 11 40.42 -25.78 -1.70
N CYS A 12 39.91 -24.83 -2.47
CA CYS A 12 40.58 -23.56 -2.71
C CYS A 12 40.46 -22.64 -1.47
N ALA A 13 41.59 -22.21 -0.90
CA ALA A 13 41.63 -21.35 0.28
C ALA A 13 41.05 -19.93 0.09
N HIS A 14 40.72 -19.54 -1.15
CA HIS A 14 40.19 -18.21 -1.45
C HIS A 14 38.67 -18.20 -1.73
N CYS A 15 38.14 -19.22 -2.40
CA CYS A 15 36.71 -19.31 -2.74
C CYS A 15 35.97 -20.48 -2.07
N ASP A 16 36.68 -21.27 -1.26
CA ASP A 16 36.16 -22.42 -0.51
C ASP A 16 35.49 -23.51 -1.37
N ARG A 17 35.73 -23.51 -2.70
CA ARG A 17 35.21 -24.55 -3.61
C ARG A 17 36.17 -25.73 -3.73
N ALA A 18 35.58 -26.92 -3.88
CA ALA A 18 36.30 -28.13 -4.27
C ALA A 18 36.69 -28.08 -5.75
N ILE A 19 37.99 -28.16 -6.02
CA ILE A 19 38.59 -28.11 -7.36
C ILE A 19 39.41 -29.38 -7.57
N PRO A 20 39.44 -29.98 -8.76
CA PRO A 20 40.33 -31.10 -9.04
C PRO A 20 41.77 -30.78 -8.63
N ALA A 21 42.35 -31.64 -7.80
CA ALA A 21 43.68 -31.48 -7.21
C ALA A 21 44.77 -31.13 -8.24
N PRO A 22 44.85 -31.73 -9.45
CA PRO A 22 45.88 -31.35 -10.42
C PRO A 22 45.72 -29.91 -10.96
N ASN A 23 44.55 -29.30 -10.81
CA ASN A 23 44.25 -27.96 -11.35
C ASN A 23 44.15 -26.88 -10.26
N ILE A 24 44.41 -27.23 -8.99
CA ILE A 24 44.19 -26.31 -7.85
C ILE A 24 45.05 -25.05 -7.93
N ASP A 25 46.31 -25.16 -8.36
CA ASP A 25 47.23 -24.02 -8.41
C ASP A 25 46.84 -23.01 -9.49
N LEU A 26 46.48 -23.51 -10.68
CA LEU A 26 45.98 -22.68 -11.78
C LEU A 26 44.66 -22.00 -11.38
N HIS A 27 43.76 -22.75 -10.74
CA HIS A 27 42.52 -22.20 -10.21
C HIS A 27 42.80 -21.12 -9.16
N TYR A 28 43.64 -21.37 -8.17
CA TYR A 28 43.94 -20.44 -7.08
C TYR A 28 44.51 -19.12 -7.62
N ALA A 29 45.45 -19.21 -8.57
CA ALA A 29 46.05 -18.05 -9.18
C ALA A 29 45.02 -17.20 -9.96
N HIS A 30 44.07 -17.82 -10.66
CA HIS A 30 42.98 -17.10 -11.32
C HIS A 30 41.95 -16.54 -10.32
N CYS A 31 41.55 -17.36 -9.35
CA CYS A 31 40.54 -17.05 -8.35
C CYS A 31 40.95 -15.86 -7.48
N SER A 32 42.14 -15.90 -6.87
CA SER A 32 42.66 -14.84 -6.00
C SER A 32 42.86 -13.51 -6.75
N ARG A 33 43.25 -13.57 -8.03
CA ARG A 33 43.43 -12.36 -8.85
C ARG A 33 42.11 -11.74 -9.26
N ASN A 34 41.14 -12.53 -9.72
CA ASN A 34 39.96 -12.02 -10.43
C ASN A 34 38.67 -12.01 -9.63
N LEU A 35 38.56 -12.82 -8.55
CA LEU A 35 37.35 -12.91 -7.74
C LEU A 35 37.60 -12.30 -6.36
N GLN A 36 36.52 -11.88 -5.70
CA GLN A 36 36.53 -11.49 -4.29
C GLN A 36 35.21 -11.89 -3.64
N LYS A 37 35.24 -12.12 -2.33
CA LYS A 37 34.04 -12.40 -1.54
C LYS A 37 33.28 -11.09 -1.27
N CYS A 38 31.99 -11.03 -1.57
CA CYS A 38 31.14 -9.89 -1.25
C CYS A 38 31.05 -9.74 0.27
N LYS A 39 31.19 -8.52 0.78
CA LYS A 39 31.15 -8.25 2.23
C LYS A 39 29.74 -8.30 2.82
N VAL A 40 28.71 -8.25 1.97
CA VAL A 40 27.30 -8.22 2.40
C VAL A 40 26.68 -9.62 2.34
N CYS A 41 26.72 -10.29 1.19
CA CYS A 41 26.14 -11.64 1.04
C CYS A 41 27.15 -12.80 1.17
N GLY A 42 28.46 -12.54 1.09
CA GLY A 42 29.47 -13.61 1.13
C GLY A 42 29.70 -14.34 -0.19
N ASP A 43 29.06 -13.92 -1.30
CA ASP A 43 29.22 -14.57 -2.60
C ASP A 43 30.56 -14.24 -3.26
N MET A 44 31.07 -15.16 -4.09
CA MET A 44 32.27 -14.92 -4.89
C MET A 44 31.92 -14.17 -6.18
N VAL A 45 32.34 -12.91 -6.27
CA VAL A 45 32.03 -11.99 -7.37
C VAL A 45 33.32 -11.59 -8.11
N PRO A 46 33.32 -11.48 -9.45
CA PRO A 46 34.44 -10.91 -10.19
C PRO A 46 34.74 -9.48 -9.71
N LYS A 47 35.99 -9.18 -9.39
CA LYS A 47 36.42 -7.86 -8.88
C LYS A 47 35.97 -6.72 -9.81
N ARG A 48 36.07 -6.92 -11.12
CA ARG A 48 35.62 -5.97 -12.15
C ARG A 48 34.12 -5.65 -12.12
N HIS A 49 33.29 -6.52 -11.56
CA HIS A 49 31.84 -6.35 -11.47
C HIS A 49 31.37 -6.22 -10.01
N ALA A 50 32.28 -6.05 -9.05
CA ALA A 50 31.94 -5.99 -7.64
C ALA A 50 31.07 -4.77 -7.32
N GLU A 51 31.36 -3.63 -7.95
CA GLU A 51 30.57 -2.40 -7.81
C GLU A 51 29.17 -2.56 -8.40
N GLU A 52 29.06 -3.09 -9.62
CA GLU A 52 27.78 -3.38 -10.26
C GLU A 52 26.93 -4.35 -9.42
N HIS A 53 27.53 -5.42 -8.90
CA HIS A 53 26.88 -6.34 -7.99
C HIS A 53 26.33 -5.62 -6.74
N TYR A 54 27.13 -4.74 -6.13
CA TYR A 54 26.69 -3.96 -4.98
C TYR A 54 25.51 -3.06 -5.35
N LEU A 55 25.61 -2.28 -6.43
CA LEU A 55 24.56 -1.35 -6.86
C LEU A 55 23.23 -2.05 -7.18
N ASN A 56 23.30 -3.23 -7.80
CA ASN A 56 22.09 -3.96 -8.21
C ASN A 56 21.48 -4.79 -7.07
N THR A 57 22.29 -5.24 -6.11
CA THR A 57 21.87 -6.24 -5.12
C THR A 57 21.72 -5.65 -3.72
N HIS A 58 22.62 -4.77 -3.30
CA HIS A 58 22.77 -4.34 -1.91
C HIS A 58 22.61 -2.83 -1.71
N ALA A 59 22.79 -2.02 -2.76
CA ALA A 59 22.69 -0.59 -2.60
C ALA A 59 21.26 -0.18 -2.18
N PRO A 60 21.16 0.77 -1.25
CA PRO A 60 19.89 1.40 -0.89
C PRO A 60 19.17 1.95 -2.13
N VAL A 61 17.85 1.94 -2.06
CA VAL A 61 16.96 2.31 -3.17
C VAL A 61 16.02 3.42 -2.75
N ALA A 62 15.74 4.34 -3.66
CA ALA A 62 14.78 5.41 -3.42
C ALA A 62 13.35 4.85 -3.40
N CYS A 63 12.57 5.24 -2.39
CA CYS A 63 11.15 4.98 -2.36
C CYS A 63 10.44 5.76 -3.47
N SER A 64 9.58 5.11 -4.24
CA SER A 64 8.85 5.73 -5.34
C SER A 64 7.77 6.73 -4.89
N LEU A 65 7.38 6.71 -3.60
CA LEU A 65 6.33 7.57 -3.06
C LEU A 65 6.88 8.83 -2.40
N CYS A 66 7.97 8.71 -1.62
CA CYS A 66 8.54 9.83 -0.86
C CYS A 66 9.97 10.20 -1.28
N SER A 67 10.59 9.48 -2.21
CA SER A 67 11.97 9.67 -2.68
C SER A 67 13.06 9.49 -1.60
N GLU A 68 12.70 9.03 -0.40
CA GLU A 68 13.64 8.68 0.65
C GLU A 68 14.45 7.44 0.25
N THR A 69 15.76 7.48 0.49
CA THR A 69 16.65 6.34 0.21
C THR A 69 16.64 5.39 1.40
N VAL A 70 16.21 4.15 1.18
CA VAL A 70 16.07 3.12 2.21
C VAL A 70 16.73 1.83 1.77
N ASP A 71 17.13 0.98 2.74
CA ASP A 71 17.70 -0.32 2.42
C ASP A 71 16.69 -1.17 1.63
N ARG A 72 17.21 -1.97 0.69
CA ARG A 72 16.38 -2.77 -0.22
C ARG A 72 15.53 -3.78 0.55
N GLU A 73 16.09 -4.36 1.60
CA GLU A 73 15.44 -5.34 2.47
C GLU A 73 14.24 -4.74 3.22
N ILE A 74 14.30 -3.44 3.59
CA ILE A 74 13.25 -2.77 4.35
C ILE A 74 12.27 -1.99 3.47
N LEU A 75 12.53 -1.84 2.16
CA LEU A 75 11.71 -1.04 1.26
C LEU A 75 10.23 -1.45 1.27
N ALA A 76 9.94 -2.75 1.38
CA ALA A 76 8.58 -3.26 1.44
C ALA A 76 7.83 -2.78 2.70
N VAL A 77 8.47 -2.91 3.87
CA VAL A 77 7.94 -2.44 5.16
C VAL A 77 7.83 -0.91 5.17
N HIS A 78 8.83 -0.21 4.63
CA HIS A 78 8.76 1.23 4.46
C HIS A 78 7.51 1.63 3.66
N ARG A 79 7.27 1.05 2.48
CA ARG A 79 6.10 1.40 1.65
C ARG A 79 4.76 1.10 2.34
N GLY A 80 4.67 0.00 3.09
CA GLY A 80 3.43 -0.43 3.74
C GLY A 80 3.10 0.31 5.03
N GLU A 81 4.12 0.65 5.82
CA GLU A 81 3.90 1.06 7.21
C GLU A 81 4.53 2.41 7.55
N ASN A 82 5.74 2.68 7.08
CA ASN A 82 6.51 3.84 7.53
C ASN A 82 6.46 5.03 6.57
N CYS A 83 6.15 4.80 5.29
CA CYS A 83 6.21 5.83 4.26
C CYS A 83 5.19 6.93 4.58
N PRO A 84 5.61 8.20 4.66
CA PRO A 84 4.70 9.32 4.95
C PRO A 84 3.70 9.56 3.81
N GLN A 85 4.05 9.13 2.59
CA GLN A 85 3.24 9.25 1.39
C GLN A 85 2.39 8.00 1.11
N ARG A 86 2.38 7.00 1.99
CA ARG A 86 1.46 5.85 1.85
C ARG A 86 0.01 6.34 1.99
N ILE A 87 -0.89 5.72 1.25
CA ILE A 87 -2.32 6.03 1.32
C ILE A 87 -2.93 5.30 2.51
N VAL A 88 -3.61 6.05 3.37
CA VAL A 88 -4.40 5.58 4.50
C VAL A 88 -5.81 6.17 4.39
N THR A 89 -6.78 5.59 5.08
CA THR A 89 -8.16 6.09 5.10
C THR A 89 -8.47 6.81 6.41
N CYS A 90 -9.22 7.90 6.32
CA CYS A 90 -9.75 8.57 7.51
C CYS A 90 -10.79 7.68 8.21
N GLU A 91 -10.65 7.45 9.51
CA GLU A 91 -11.60 6.64 10.30
C GLU A 91 -13.02 7.25 10.39
N TYR A 92 -13.16 8.55 10.14
CA TYR A 92 -14.43 9.26 10.26
C TYR A 92 -15.24 9.27 8.97
N CYS A 93 -14.58 9.57 7.85
CA CYS A 93 -15.23 9.77 6.55
C CYS A 93 -14.74 8.84 5.43
N GLU A 94 -13.85 7.89 5.75
CA GLU A 94 -13.30 6.88 4.84
C GLU A 94 -12.52 7.45 3.64
N PHE A 95 -12.25 8.75 3.63
CA PHE A 95 -11.51 9.40 2.56
C PHE A 95 -10.05 8.90 2.52
N PRO A 96 -9.54 8.46 1.36
CA PRO A 96 -8.15 8.04 1.20
C PRO A 96 -7.22 9.25 1.02
N LEU A 97 -6.14 9.31 1.80
CA LEU A 97 -5.16 10.40 1.76
C LEU A 97 -3.75 9.93 2.20
N PRO A 98 -2.69 10.71 1.89
CA PRO A 98 -1.36 10.45 2.41
C PRO A 98 -1.32 10.42 3.94
N ALA A 99 -0.56 9.50 4.52
CA ALA A 99 -0.44 9.36 5.97
C ALA A 99 0.05 10.64 6.67
N VAL A 100 0.90 11.42 6.01
CA VAL A 100 1.38 12.72 6.51
C VAL A 100 0.25 13.75 6.72
N ASP A 101 -0.85 13.63 5.97
CA ASP A 101 -1.97 14.56 6.03
C ASP A 101 -3.12 14.06 6.92
N LEU A 102 -3.09 12.79 7.35
CA LEU A 102 -4.17 12.14 8.10
C LEU A 102 -4.54 12.91 9.37
N PHE A 103 -3.55 13.28 10.18
CA PHE A 103 -3.80 13.96 11.46
C PHE A 103 -4.51 15.30 11.26
N LYS A 104 -3.97 16.16 10.38
CA LYS A 104 -4.56 17.47 10.05
C LYS A 104 -5.97 17.32 9.50
N HIS A 105 -6.20 16.31 8.67
CA HIS A 105 -7.53 15.99 8.17
C HIS A 105 -8.48 15.57 9.30
N GLN A 106 -8.05 14.69 10.20
CA GLN A 106 -8.87 14.19 11.31
C GLN A 106 -9.25 15.28 12.32
N GLU A 107 -8.39 16.29 12.54
CA GLU A 107 -8.72 17.44 13.39
C GLU A 107 -9.96 18.21 12.90
N VAL A 108 -10.09 18.39 11.58
CA VAL A 108 -11.25 19.07 10.98
C VAL A 108 -12.40 18.10 10.76
N CYS A 109 -12.11 16.93 10.19
CA CYS A 109 -13.12 15.94 9.83
C CYS A 109 -13.86 15.40 11.06
N GLY A 110 -13.17 15.10 12.15
CA GLY A 110 -13.78 14.56 13.37
C GLY A 110 -14.77 15.52 14.04
N ASN A 111 -14.57 16.83 13.85
CA ASN A 111 -15.44 17.87 14.38
C ASN A 111 -16.70 18.13 13.52
N ARG A 112 -16.77 17.59 12.30
CA ARG A 112 -17.97 17.66 11.48
C ARG A 112 -19.10 16.89 12.18
N THR A 113 -20.31 17.43 12.11
CA THR A 113 -21.50 16.79 12.67
C THR A 113 -22.39 16.21 11.58
N GLU A 114 -22.96 15.03 11.85
CA GLU A 114 -23.99 14.39 11.03
C GLU A 114 -25.28 14.24 11.85
N LEU A 115 -26.42 14.25 11.17
CA LEU A 115 -27.71 14.08 11.82
C LEU A 115 -27.93 12.59 12.13
N CYS A 116 -28.09 12.25 13.40
CA CYS A 116 -28.56 10.92 13.79
C CYS A 116 -30.03 10.75 13.41
N HIS A 117 -30.35 9.79 12.56
CA HIS A 117 -31.73 9.54 12.13
C HIS A 117 -32.62 8.91 13.20
N HIS A 118 -32.04 8.36 14.27
CA HIS A 118 -32.77 7.73 15.37
C HIS A 118 -33.28 8.77 16.36
N CYS A 119 -32.42 9.68 16.82
CA CYS A 119 -32.76 10.66 17.85
C CYS A 119 -32.81 12.11 17.33
N SER A 120 -32.58 12.31 16.04
CA SER A 120 -32.58 13.62 15.36
C SER A 120 -31.60 14.64 15.95
N ARG A 121 -30.57 14.18 16.67
CA ARG A 121 -29.49 15.04 17.19
C ARG A 121 -28.33 15.09 16.20
N TYR A 122 -27.69 16.25 16.09
CA TYR A 122 -26.41 16.38 15.41
C TYR A 122 -25.30 15.82 16.31
N VAL A 123 -24.54 14.87 15.78
CA VAL A 123 -23.49 14.14 16.49
C VAL A 123 -22.19 14.33 15.74
N ARG A 124 -21.09 14.63 16.43
CA ARG A 124 -19.77 14.75 15.81
C ARG A 124 -19.29 13.39 15.32
N LEU A 125 -18.57 13.37 14.20
CA LEU A 125 -18.07 12.13 13.62
C LEU A 125 -17.18 11.34 14.59
N ARG A 126 -16.34 12.02 15.37
CA ARG A 126 -15.51 11.37 16.40
C ARG A 126 -16.33 10.73 17.53
N GLU A 127 -17.52 11.25 17.82
CA GLU A 127 -18.40 10.79 18.91
C GLU A 127 -19.44 9.79 18.40
N ARG A 128 -19.45 9.45 17.11
CA ARG A 128 -20.51 8.65 16.47
C ARG A 128 -20.62 7.25 17.08
N HIS A 129 -19.50 6.57 17.31
CA HIS A 129 -19.50 5.21 17.88
C HIS A 129 -20.03 5.20 19.32
N ASP A 130 -19.60 6.17 20.14
CA ASP A 130 -20.11 6.36 21.50
C ASP A 130 -21.61 6.68 21.52
N HIS A 131 -22.06 7.51 20.58
CA HIS A 131 -23.46 7.86 20.42
C HIS A 131 -24.31 6.65 20.03
N GLU A 132 -23.85 5.82 19.11
CA GLU A 132 -24.57 4.63 18.63
C GLU A 132 -24.89 3.67 19.79
N SER A 133 -23.92 3.42 20.68
CA SER A 133 -24.10 2.55 21.85
C SER A 133 -25.09 3.07 22.91
N ARG A 134 -25.31 4.39 22.95
CA ARG A 134 -26.15 5.08 23.94
C ARG A 134 -27.32 5.82 23.30
N CYS A 135 -27.61 5.52 22.03
CA CYS A 135 -28.60 6.26 21.28
C CYS A 135 -29.98 6.00 21.90
N PRO A 136 -30.73 7.04 22.30
CA PRO A 136 -32.04 6.88 22.94
C PRO A 136 -33.10 6.17 22.09
N SER A 137 -32.79 5.84 20.84
CA SER A 137 -33.68 5.16 19.90
C SER A 137 -33.10 3.87 19.32
N SER A 138 -32.15 3.23 20.02
CA SER A 138 -31.83 1.82 19.79
C SER A 138 -33.02 0.94 20.24
N PRO A 139 -33.44 -0.09 19.47
CA PRO A 139 -34.63 -0.88 19.82
C PRO A 139 -34.45 -1.82 21.02
N ASP A 140 -33.25 -1.96 21.55
CA ASP A 140 -32.94 -2.96 22.57
C ASP A 140 -32.32 -2.30 23.80
N ILE A 141 -33.18 -2.01 24.79
CA ILE A 141 -33.07 -2.41 26.21
C ILE A 141 -34.10 -1.59 27.02
N ALA A 142 -34.98 -2.35 27.68
CA ALA A 142 -35.80 -2.01 28.85
C ALA A 142 -37.04 -1.11 28.67
N ALA A 143 -38.17 -1.77 28.43
CA ALA A 143 -39.44 -1.39 29.03
C ALA A 143 -39.30 -1.18 30.55
N GLY A 144 -39.69 -0.01 31.03
CA GLY A 144 -39.85 0.36 32.44
C GLY A 144 -40.59 1.71 32.52
N PRO A 145 -41.53 1.89 33.47
CA PRO A 145 -42.76 2.63 33.20
C PRO A 145 -42.61 4.14 33.25
N SER A 146 -43.40 4.76 32.37
CA SER A 146 -43.72 6.19 32.30
C SER A 146 -43.91 6.82 33.67
N ARG A 147 -43.16 7.88 33.94
CA ARG A 147 -43.55 8.93 34.87
C ARG A 147 -43.33 10.28 34.21
N ASP A 148 -44.46 10.83 33.77
CA ASP A 148 -44.63 12.22 33.39
C ASP A 148 -44.08 13.15 34.48
N THR A 149 -43.14 14.04 34.13
CA THR A 149 -43.07 15.39 34.70
C THR A 149 -42.27 16.29 33.76
N SER A 150 -42.96 17.14 32.99
CA SER A 150 -42.38 18.36 32.41
C SER A 150 -42.18 19.41 33.51
N PRO A 151 -41.19 20.31 33.40
CA PRO A 151 -41.55 21.62 32.84
C PRO A 151 -40.48 22.33 31.98
N SER A 152 -41.04 23.17 31.09
CA SER A 152 -40.58 24.49 30.59
C SER A 152 -39.22 24.64 29.89
N ALA A 153 -39.32 24.79 28.57
CA ALA A 153 -38.94 25.97 27.79
C ALA A 153 -37.84 26.91 28.35
N SER A 154 -36.73 26.98 27.61
CA SER A 154 -36.00 28.23 27.39
C SER A 154 -35.48 28.25 25.95
N GLU A 155 -35.86 29.30 25.26
CA GLU A 155 -35.67 29.58 23.85
C GLU A 155 -34.19 29.69 23.45
N ARG A 156 -33.91 29.38 22.17
CA ARG A 156 -32.97 30.12 21.31
C ARG A 156 -33.22 29.68 19.86
N GLU A 157 -34.01 30.50 19.16
CA GLU A 157 -34.01 30.55 17.70
C GLU A 157 -32.89 31.47 17.21
N GLU A 158 -32.24 31.07 16.12
CA GLU A 158 -31.62 31.84 15.03
C GLU A 158 -30.59 30.89 14.37
N GLY A 159 -30.66 30.43 13.12
CA GLY A 159 -31.37 30.86 11.93
C GLY A 159 -30.36 30.79 10.78
N ALA A 160 -30.46 29.81 9.87
CA ALA A 160 -29.98 29.91 8.48
C ALA A 160 -30.14 28.60 7.67
N HIS A 161 -30.93 28.72 6.60
CA HIS A 161 -30.89 27.96 5.34
C HIS A 161 -31.19 26.45 5.33
N ARG A 162 -32.48 26.19 5.15
CA ARG A 162 -33.07 25.09 4.38
C ARG A 162 -32.26 24.81 3.11
N ARG A 163 -31.46 23.74 3.10
CA ARG A 163 -31.07 23.04 1.87
C ARG A 163 -31.94 21.80 1.72
N GLN A 164 -32.59 21.73 0.57
CA GLN A 164 -33.38 20.60 0.08
C GLN A 164 -32.63 19.27 0.25
N PRO A 165 -33.34 18.14 0.49
CA PRO A 165 -32.74 16.83 0.50
C PRO A 165 -32.33 16.47 -0.92
N HIS A 166 -31.02 16.33 -1.14
CA HIS A 166 -30.52 15.76 -2.38
C HIS A 166 -30.58 14.24 -2.27
N ASP A 167 -31.78 13.72 -2.50
CA ASP A 167 -32.00 12.33 -2.87
C ASP A 167 -31.40 12.11 -4.29
N ILE A 168 -30.09 11.86 -4.33
CA ILE A 168 -29.46 11.18 -5.47
C ILE A 168 -28.94 9.85 -4.96
N SER A 169 -29.91 9.01 -4.62
CA SER A 169 -30.21 7.78 -5.35
C SER A 169 -29.06 7.17 -6.16
N ARG A 170 -28.74 5.93 -5.77
CA ARG A 170 -27.93 4.84 -6.37
C ARG A 170 -27.92 4.70 -7.91
N LYS A 171 -28.56 5.58 -8.68
CA LYS A 171 -28.67 5.54 -10.14
C LYS A 171 -27.47 6.15 -10.89
N ARG A 172 -26.64 7.00 -10.27
CA ARG A 172 -25.42 7.53 -10.92
C ARG A 172 -24.24 6.55 -10.94
N LEU A 173 -24.23 5.54 -10.06
CA LEU A 173 -23.21 4.50 -10.04
C LEU A 173 -23.36 3.50 -11.21
N PHE A 174 -24.58 3.33 -11.74
CA PHE A 174 -24.82 2.44 -12.88
C PHE A 174 -24.58 3.09 -14.26
N PHE A 175 -24.65 4.43 -14.38
CA PHE A 175 -24.37 5.10 -15.65
C PHE A 175 -22.87 5.34 -15.92
N THR A 176 -22.02 5.37 -14.89
CA THR A 176 -20.56 5.49 -15.06
C THR A 176 -19.85 4.16 -15.37
N ILE A 177 -20.51 3.02 -15.14
CA ILE A 177 -19.98 1.69 -15.47
C ILE A 177 -20.26 1.33 -16.94
N ALA A 178 -21.32 1.86 -17.55
CA ALA A 178 -21.66 1.57 -18.95
C ALA A 178 -20.87 2.42 -19.97
N ILE A 179 -20.51 3.67 -19.65
CA ILE A 179 -19.84 4.58 -20.61
C ILE A 179 -18.32 4.31 -20.69
N THR A 180 -17.68 3.89 -19.60
CA THR A 180 -16.25 3.54 -19.59
C THR A 180 -16.00 2.14 -20.18
N GLY A 181 -16.95 1.22 -20.09
CA GLY A 181 -16.84 -0.11 -20.72
C GLY A 181 -16.89 -0.08 -22.26
N ILE A 182 -17.73 0.79 -22.85
CA ILE A 182 -17.87 0.88 -24.32
C ILE A 182 -16.68 1.61 -24.96
N ALA A 183 -16.09 2.60 -24.26
CA ALA A 183 -14.90 3.32 -24.74
C ALA A 183 -13.64 2.43 -24.83
N VAL A 184 -13.50 1.46 -23.91
CA VAL A 184 -12.36 0.53 -23.91
C VAL A 184 -12.49 -0.50 -25.04
N LEU A 185 -13.70 -1.03 -25.30
CA LEU A 185 -13.91 -2.03 -26.35
C LEU A 185 -13.77 -1.47 -27.78
N LEU A 186 -14.23 -0.24 -28.04
CA LEU A 186 -14.06 0.40 -29.35
C LEU A 186 -12.61 0.85 -29.60
N GLY A 187 -11.89 1.26 -28.55
CA GLY A 187 -10.46 1.62 -28.64
C GLY A 187 -9.56 0.43 -28.98
N SER A 188 -9.84 -0.74 -28.43
CA SER A 188 -9.08 -1.97 -28.72
C SER A 188 -9.30 -2.49 -30.15
N PHE A 189 -10.51 -2.37 -30.69
CA PHE A 189 -10.83 -2.85 -32.04
C PHE A 189 -10.21 -1.96 -33.14
N PHE A 190 -10.13 -0.65 -32.93
CA PHE A 190 -9.48 0.27 -33.88
C PHE A 190 -7.95 0.15 -33.90
N PHE A 191 -7.33 -0.20 -32.77
CA PHE A 191 -5.88 -0.40 -32.70
C PHE A 191 -5.42 -1.74 -33.28
N GLN A 192 -6.19 -2.82 -33.13
CA GLN A 192 -5.87 -4.11 -33.78
C GLN A 192 -5.92 -4.02 -35.31
N ARG A 193 -6.91 -3.32 -35.87
CA ARG A 193 -7.02 -3.12 -37.33
C ARG A 193 -5.91 -2.26 -37.95
N LYS A 194 -5.28 -1.37 -37.16
CA LYS A 194 -4.14 -0.57 -37.62
C LYS A 194 -2.82 -1.34 -37.58
N ALA A 195 -2.70 -2.35 -36.72
CA ALA A 195 -1.52 -3.21 -36.64
C ALA A 195 -1.44 -4.21 -37.82
N GLU A 196 -2.56 -4.74 -38.29
CA GLU A 196 -2.57 -5.71 -39.41
C GLU A 196 -2.27 -5.08 -40.77
N ASN A 197 -2.64 -3.80 -40.99
CA ASN A 197 -2.38 -3.11 -42.26
C ASN A 197 -0.94 -2.58 -42.41
N HIS A 198 -0.13 -2.57 -41.34
CA HIS A 198 1.27 -2.10 -41.40
C HIS A 198 2.29 -3.25 -41.49
N SER A 199 1.80 -4.50 -41.56
CA SER A 199 2.59 -5.73 -41.78
C SER A 199 2.47 -6.28 -43.20
N LEU A 200 1.76 -5.58 -44.09
CA LEU A 200 1.65 -5.89 -45.52
C LEU A 200 1.99 -4.64 -46.34
N GLN A 201 3.23 -4.16 -46.19
CA GLN A 201 3.93 -3.40 -47.22
C GLN A 201 5.44 -3.55 -47.06
#